data_AF-A0A2A4C1S6-F1
#
_entry.id   AF-A0A2A4C1S6-F1
#
_cell.length_a   1.000
_cell.length_b   1.000
_cell.length_c   1.000
_cell.angle_alpha   90.00
_cell.angle_beta   90.00
_cell.angle_gamma   90.00
#
_symmetry.space_group_name_H-M   'P 1'
#
loop_
_entity.id
_entity.type
_entity.pdbx_description
1 polymer ?
#
loop_
_entity_poly.entity_id
_entity_poly.type
_entity_poly.pdbx_seq_one_letter_code
_entity_poly.pdbx_strand_id
1 'polypeptide(L)'
;MNHEFDATRLSLLLNDLRLPAIKQIWSSFAERSDTEGWPAARLLMALAEHEIAERDRRRIERHLRDARLLPGKTLENFDFDAVPMVSRAHVSALCAGDGWLRNGANLILLGPSGGGKS
;
A
#
# COMPACT_ATOMS: atom_id res chain seq x y z
N MET A 1 17.37 38.17 10.54
CA MET A 1 16.85 38.00 9.17
C MET A 1 15.78 36.91 9.22
N ASN A 2 14.52 37.29 9.40
CA ASN A 2 13.41 36.33 9.35
C ASN A 2 13.24 35.91 7.89
N HIS A 3 13.64 34.68 7.56
CA HIS A 3 13.21 34.07 6.32
C HIS A 3 11.73 33.76 6.49
N GLU A 4 10.86 34.62 5.96
CA GLU A 4 9.44 34.32 5.84
C GLU A 4 9.32 33.05 4.99
N PHE A 5 8.82 31.98 5.61
CA PHE A 5 8.74 30.68 4.98
C PHE A 5 7.66 30.70 3.89
N ASP A 6 8.05 30.55 2.63
CA ASP A 6 7.13 30.56 1.49
C ASP A 6 6.50 29.17 1.28
N ALA A 7 5.36 28.95 1.96
CA ALA A 7 4.58 27.71 1.85
C ALA A 7 4.03 27.47 0.44
N THR A 8 3.77 28.53 -0.34
CA THR A 8 3.28 28.44 -1.72
C THR A 8 4.37 27.89 -2.62
N ARG A 9 5.59 28.43 -2.51
CA ARG A 9 6.75 27.93 -3.26
C ARG A 9 7.09 26.50 -2.88
N LEU A 10 7.04 26.13 -1.60
CA LEU A 10 7.22 24.74 -1.19
C LEU A 10 6.16 23.82 -1.84
N SER A 11 4.90 24.24 -1.84
CA SER A 11 3.80 23.47 -2.44
C SER A 11 3.98 23.23 -3.94
N LEU A 12 4.58 24.18 -4.66
CA LEU A 12 4.94 24.05 -6.08
C LEU A 12 6.10 23.06 -6.26
N LEU A 13 7.18 23.20 -5.49
CA LEU A 13 8.33 22.30 -5.55
C LEU A 13 7.95 20.84 -5.24
N LEU A 14 7.11 20.62 -4.22
CA LEU A 14 6.64 19.28 -3.88
C LEU A 14 5.75 18.68 -4.98
N ASN A 15 5.02 19.52 -5.72
CA ASN A 15 4.24 19.07 -6.88
C ASN A 15 5.16 18.61 -8.02
N ASP A 16 6.20 19.39 -8.33
CA ASP A 16 7.15 19.08 -9.40
C ASP A 16 7.97 17.82 -9.09
N LEU A 17 8.35 17.64 -7.83
CA LEU A 17 9.01 16.42 -7.33
C LEU A 17 8.07 15.21 -7.21
N ARG A 18 6.77 15.39 -7.49
CA ARG A 18 5.74 14.35 -7.34
C ARG A 18 5.70 13.75 -5.93
N LEU A 19 5.68 14.62 -4.92
CA LEU A 19 5.60 14.28 -3.49
C LEU A 19 4.22 14.68 -2.91
N PRO A 20 3.10 14.08 -3.40
CA PRO A 20 1.76 14.49 -3.03
C PRO A 20 1.40 14.21 -1.56
N ALA A 21 2.00 13.20 -0.91
CA ALA A 21 1.70 12.94 0.50
C ALA A 21 2.40 13.97 1.38
N ILE A 22 3.69 14.22 1.14
CA ILE A 22 4.44 15.28 1.85
C ILE A 22 3.76 16.64 1.67
N LYS A 23 3.29 16.98 0.47
CA LYS A 23 2.53 18.22 0.23
C LYS A 23 1.34 18.41 1.17
N GLN A 24 0.69 17.32 1.58
CA GLN A 24 -0.48 17.36 2.47
C GLN A 24 -0.10 17.41 3.96
N ILE A 25 1.04 16.83 4.35
CA ILE A 25 1.38 16.58 5.76
C ILE A 25 2.62 17.32 6.27
N TRP A 26 3.37 18.02 5.41
CA TRP A 26 4.65 18.61 5.80
C TRP A 26 4.53 19.60 6.96
N SER A 27 3.45 20.39 7.02
CA SER A 27 3.28 21.43 8.04
C SER A 27 3.06 20.83 9.43
N SER A 28 2.24 19.78 9.54
CA SER A 28 2.00 19.12 10.82
C SER A 28 3.24 18.40 11.34
N PHE A 29 4.04 17.82 10.45
CA PHE A 29 5.33 17.22 10.82
C PHE A 29 6.39 18.27 11.20
N ALA A 30 6.39 19.43 10.55
CA ALA A 30 7.27 20.55 10.91
C ALA A 30 6.91 21.10 12.30
N GLU A 31 5.64 21.39 12.57
CA GLU A 31 5.17 21.84 13.89
C GLU A 31 5.51 20.85 15.00
N ARG A 32 5.34 19.55 14.72
CA ARG A 32 5.73 18.48 15.65
C ARG A 32 7.23 18.43 15.88
N SER A 33 8.03 18.56 14.82
CA SER A 33 9.49 18.61 14.90
C SER A 33 9.97 19.78 15.76
N ASP A 34 9.34 20.95 15.61
CA ASP A 34 9.67 22.15 16.38
C ASP A 34 9.29 21.99 17.85
N THR A 35 8.14 21.38 18.13
CA THR A 35 7.64 21.15 19.49
C THR A 35 8.47 20.09 20.23
N GLU A 36 8.81 18.98 19.56
CA GLU A 36 9.55 17.86 20.15
C GLU A 36 11.08 18.01 20.02
N GLY A 37 11.56 19.07 19.38
CA GLY A 37 12.99 19.33 19.17
C GLY A 37 13.68 18.29 18.30
N TRP A 38 13.01 17.78 17.26
CA TRP A 38 13.59 16.74 16.41
C TRP A 38 14.79 17.27 15.63
N PRO A 39 15.85 16.46 15.47
CA PRO A 39 16.88 16.74 14.48
C PRO A 39 16.24 16.81 13.08
N ALA A 40 16.71 17.72 12.23
CA ALA A 40 16.20 17.87 10.85
C ALA A 40 16.24 16.54 10.05
N ALA A 41 17.26 15.71 10.30
CA ALA A 41 17.35 14.37 9.70
C ALA A 41 16.15 13.47 10.06
N ARG A 42 15.63 13.56 11.28
CA ARG A 42 14.47 12.79 11.74
C ARG A 42 13.19 13.26 11.05
N LEU A 43 13.02 14.58 10.89
CA LEU A 43 11.90 15.14 10.14
C LEU A 43 11.91 14.65 8.68
N LEU A 44 13.06 14.74 8.00
CA LEU A 44 13.20 14.30 6.62
C LEU A 44 12.92 12.80 6.46
N MET A 45 13.43 11.97 7.38
CA MET A 45 13.17 10.54 7.41
C MET A 45 11.67 10.26 7.53
N ALA A 46 10.99 10.89 8.49
CA ALA A 46 9.57 10.66 8.72
C ALA A 46 8.69 11.10 7.53
N LEU A 47 9.02 12.21 6.88
CA LEU A 47 8.35 12.67 5.67
C LEU A 47 8.55 11.69 4.50
N ALA A 48 9.78 11.19 4.30
CA ALA A 48 10.09 10.24 3.25
C ALA A 48 9.41 8.89 3.46
N GLU A 49 9.40 8.37 4.69
CA GLU A 49 8.71 7.13 5.07
C GLU A 49 7.20 7.25 4.78
N HIS A 50 6.59 8.37 5.17
CA HIS A 50 5.17 8.61 4.91
C HIS A 50 4.86 8.65 3.40
N GLU A 51 5.69 9.31 2.61
CA GLU A 51 5.53 9.36 1.15
C GLU A 51 5.60 7.98 0.50
N ILE A 52 6.54 7.12 0.94
CA ILE A 52 6.68 5.75 0.42
C ILE A 52 5.43 4.94 0.78
N ALA A 53 5.01 4.96 2.05
CA ALA A 53 3.84 4.23 2.52
C ALA A 53 2.56 4.63 1.77
N GLU A 54 2.36 5.93 1.53
CA GLU A 54 1.22 6.43 0.77
C GLU A 54 1.25 6.02 -0.71
N ARG A 55 2.43 5.97 -1.33
CA ARG A 55 2.57 5.47 -2.72
C ARG A 55 2.23 4.00 -2.82
N ASP A 56 2.69 3.19 -1.88
CA ASP A 56 2.38 1.75 -1.83
C ASP A 56 0.89 1.52 -1.62
N ARG A 57 0.28 2.26 -0.68
CA ARG A 57 -1.17 2.20 -0.45
C ARG A 57 -1.96 2.56 -1.71
N ARG A 58 -1.64 3.67 -2.37
CA ARG A 58 -2.32 4.09 -3.62
C ARG A 58 -2.10 3.12 -4.77
N ARG A 59 -0.93 2.47 -4.84
CA ARG A 59 -0.63 1.42 -5.82
C ARG A 59 -1.53 0.20 -5.58
N ILE A 60 -1.63 -0.26 -4.34
CA ILE A 60 -2.49 -1.39 -3.96
C ILE A 60 -3.97 -1.06 -4.25
N GLU A 61 -4.45 0.11 -3.81
CA GLU A 61 -5.83 0.56 -4.06
C GLU A 61 -6.15 0.62 -5.56
N ARG A 62 -5.21 1.13 -6.38
CA ARG A 62 -5.37 1.16 -7.84
C ARG A 62 -5.48 -0.25 -8.42
N HIS A 63 -4.57 -1.15 -8.03
CA HIS A 63 -4.60 -2.54 -8.50
C HIS A 63 -5.89 -3.26 -8.07
N LEU A 64 -6.36 -3.04 -6.84
CA LEU A 64 -7.63 -3.60 -6.36
C LEU A 64 -8.83 -3.08 -7.15
N ARG A 65 -8.87 -1.76 -7.43
CA ARG A 65 -9.92 -1.15 -8.24
C ARG A 65 -9.92 -1.68 -9.67
N ASP A 66 -8.73 -1.83 -10.27
CA ASP A 66 -8.57 -2.31 -11.64
C ASP A 66 -8.90 -3.80 -11.75
N ALA A 67 -8.69 -4.59 -10.68
CA ALA A 67 -9.03 -6.01 -10.63
C ALA A 67 -10.54 -6.28 -10.64
N ARG A 68 -11.39 -5.29 -10.35
CA ARG A 68 -12.87 -5.39 -10.36
C ARG A 68 -13.39 -6.62 -9.60
N LEU A 69 -12.72 -6.97 -8.51
CA LEU A 69 -13.11 -8.11 -7.68
C LEU A 69 -14.46 -7.82 -7.00
N LEU A 70 -15.28 -8.86 -6.88
CA LEU A 70 -16.55 -8.75 -6.16
C LEU A 70 -16.28 -8.48 -4.67
N PRO A 71 -16.94 -7.47 -4.05
CA PRO A 71 -16.76 -7.17 -2.63
C PRO A 71 -17.04 -8.41 -1.77
N GLY A 72 -16.20 -8.64 -0.76
CA GLY A 72 -16.36 -9.76 0.18
C GLY A 72 -15.88 -11.13 -0.32
N LYS A 73 -15.37 -11.23 -1.56
CA LYS A 73 -14.67 -12.43 -2.04
C LYS A 73 -13.22 -12.43 -1.59
N THR A 74 -13.03 -12.67 -0.29
CA THR A 74 -11.72 -12.93 0.31
C THR A 74 -11.56 -14.43 0.54
N LEU A 75 -10.32 -14.90 0.60
CA LEU A 75 -10.03 -16.28 1.00
C LEU A 75 -10.46 -16.57 2.44
N GLU A 76 -10.59 -15.55 3.28
CA GLU A 76 -11.14 -15.67 4.64
C GLU A 76 -12.60 -16.15 4.61
N ASN A 77 -13.37 -15.71 3.61
CA ASN A 77 -14.76 -16.09 3.41
C ASN A 77 -14.92 -17.32 2.50
N PHE A 78 -13.84 -17.96 2.08
CA PHE A 78 -13.90 -19.16 1.25
C PHE A 78 -14.29 -20.37 2.10
N ASP A 79 -15.39 -21.03 1.72
CA ASP A 79 -15.84 -22.27 2.32
C ASP A 79 -15.01 -23.46 1.79
N PHE A 80 -14.00 -23.87 2.57
CA PHE A 80 -13.17 -25.02 2.24
C PHE A 80 -13.92 -26.35 2.40
N ASP A 81 -15.01 -26.41 3.16
CA ASP A 81 -15.81 -27.62 3.31
C ASP A 81 -16.64 -27.89 2.05
N ALA A 82 -16.97 -26.86 1.28
CA ALA A 82 -17.58 -26.99 -0.04
C ALA A 82 -16.64 -27.58 -1.11
N VAL A 83 -15.32 -27.58 -0.89
CA VAL A 83 -14.33 -28.19 -1.80
C VAL A 83 -13.31 -29.03 -1.00
N PRO A 84 -13.69 -30.23 -0.51
CA PRO A 84 -12.88 -31.04 0.42
C PRO A 84 -11.51 -31.48 -0.13
N MET A 85 -11.36 -31.45 -1.44
CA MET A 85 -10.15 -31.80 -2.17
C MET A 85 -9.11 -30.68 -2.21
N VAL A 86 -9.43 -29.47 -1.73
CA VAL A 86 -8.51 -28.32 -1.64
C VAL A 86 -8.08 -28.12 -0.19
N SER A 87 -6.78 -28.31 0.07
CA SER A 87 -6.21 -28.06 1.40
C SER A 87 -6.08 -26.57 1.69
N ARG A 88 -6.69 -26.11 2.79
CA ARG A 88 -6.52 -24.74 3.31
C ARG A 88 -5.05 -24.37 3.49
N ALA A 89 -4.25 -25.28 4.07
CA ALA A 89 -2.82 -25.04 4.30
C ALA A 89 -2.05 -24.83 2.99
N HIS A 90 -2.39 -25.58 1.94
CA HIS A 90 -1.78 -25.43 0.62
C HIS A 90 -2.15 -24.08 0.00
N VAL A 91 -3.43 -23.70 0.03
CA VAL A 91 -3.88 -22.40 -0.49
C VAL A 91 -3.24 -21.24 0.28
N SER A 92 -3.17 -21.31 1.61
CA SER A 92 -2.48 -20.30 2.42
C SER A 92 -0.99 -20.18 2.06
N ALA A 93 -0.30 -21.30 1.81
CA ALA A 93 1.10 -21.29 1.37
C ALA A 93 1.27 -20.65 -0.03
N LEU A 94 0.33 -20.85 -0.94
CA LEU A 94 0.31 -20.14 -2.22
C LEU A 94 0.07 -18.64 -2.01
N CYS A 95 -0.82 -18.24 -1.11
CA CYS A 95 -1.12 -16.83 -0.84
C CYS A 95 0.00 -16.08 -0.14
N ALA A 96 0.85 -16.77 0.63
CA ALA A 96 2.07 -16.19 1.18
C ALA A 96 3.01 -15.67 0.09
N GLY A 97 2.90 -16.18 -1.15
CA GLY A 97 3.61 -15.64 -2.30
C GLY A 97 5.11 -15.93 -2.33
N ASP A 98 5.64 -16.67 -1.35
CA ASP A 98 7.08 -16.83 -1.16
C ASP A 98 7.79 -17.47 -2.36
N GLY A 99 7.19 -18.49 -2.98
CA GLY A 99 7.82 -19.26 -4.06
C GLY A 99 7.48 -18.76 -5.46
N TRP A 100 6.20 -18.75 -5.82
CA TRP A 100 5.77 -18.52 -7.20
C TRP A 100 5.93 -17.07 -7.63
N LEU A 101 5.69 -16.10 -6.73
CA LEU A 101 5.81 -14.67 -7.04
C LEU A 101 7.27 -14.30 -7.33
N ARG A 102 8.21 -14.81 -6.51
CA ARG A 102 9.66 -14.64 -6.73
C ARG A 102 10.14 -15.25 -8.03
N ASN A 103 9.61 -16.41 -8.40
CA ASN A 103 10.02 -17.14 -9.60
C ASN A 103 9.26 -16.71 -10.86
N GLY A 104 8.32 -15.75 -10.76
CA GLY A 104 7.48 -15.33 -11.88
C GLY A 104 6.59 -16.45 -12.44
N ALA A 105 6.25 -17.44 -11.62
CA ALA A 105 5.39 -18.56 -12.02
C ALA A 105 3.91 -18.17 -12.00
N ASN A 106 3.08 -18.76 -12.85
CA ASN A 106 1.64 -18.47 -12.88
C ASN A 106 0.86 -19.49 -12.05
N LEU A 107 -0.14 -19.04 -11.29
CA LEU A 107 -1.09 -19.91 -10.61
C LEU A 107 -2.38 -20.01 -11.42
N ILE A 108 -2.82 -21.23 -11.72
CA ILE A 108 -4.06 -21.50 -12.46
C ILE A 108 -5.00 -22.28 -11.54
N LEU A 109 -6.20 -21.74 -11.31
CA LEU A 109 -7.25 -22.40 -10.53
C LEU A 109 -8.24 -23.08 -11.50
N LEU A 110 -8.31 -24.41 -11.44
CA LEU A 110 -9.21 -25.23 -12.28
C LEU A 110 -10.26 -25.92 -11.41
N GLY A 111 -11.50 -25.98 -11.89
CA GLY A 111 -12.59 -26.67 -11.18
C GLY A 111 -13.98 -26.32 -11.72
N PRO A 112 -15.03 -27.08 -11.32
CA PRO A 112 -16.41 -26.86 -11.76
C PRO A 112 -16.93 -25.46 -11.38
N SER A 113 -17.92 -24.92 -12.10
CA SER A 113 -18.50 -23.60 -11.79
C SER A 113 -19.05 -23.56 -10.36
N GLY A 114 -19.05 -22.38 -9.73
CA GLY A 114 -19.52 -22.21 -8.35
C GLY A 114 -18.49 -22.50 -7.25
N GLY A 115 -17.36 -23.15 -7.55
CA GLY A 115 -16.30 -23.45 -6.56
C GLY A 115 -15.41 -22.28 -6.14
N GLY A 116 -15.89 -21.03 -6.20
CA GLY A 116 -15.16 -19.85 -5.70
C GLY A 116 -13.87 -19.45 -6.43
N LYS A 117 -13.71 -19.83 -7.71
CA LYS A 117 -12.51 -19.51 -8.53
C LYS A 117 -12.40 -18.05 -8.99
N SER A 118 -13.46 -17.25 -8.82
CA SER A 118 -13.64 -15.90 -9.38
C SER A 118 -13.93 -14.90 -8.30
#